data_AF-A0A0J9XCZ9-F1
#
_entry.id   AF-A0A0J9XCZ9-F1
#
_cell.length_a   1.000
_cell.length_b   1.000
_cell.length_c   1.000
_cell.angle_alpha   90.00
_cell.angle_beta   90.00
_cell.angle_gamma   90.00
#
_symmetry.space_group_name_H-M   'P 1'
#
loop_
_entity.id
_entity.type
_entity.pdbx_description
1 polymer ?
#
loop_
_entity_poly.entity_id
_entity_poly.type
_entity_poly.pdbx_seq_one_letter_code
_entity_poly.pdbx_strand_id
1 'polypeptide(L)'
;MTLHIPSPHVFGSSKPNFPVNIGHRGFNGKYPENTLASFEAAIDAGAEIIEFDVQVAGDGVVVVSHDPNTQRCFGVNHEITSTPFKGVLDRLSIANPDLDTSISKLGGGDMDDDIKSETATYTYQEQIQLSDAMLKKARNLTSSQHLPTFLEVAQKFATDPKYRNVGLMIDIKMTNEPGIVKKIVDILAQVNPDLTNYWAPRTVLGIWRLDVLREAGVVGRPFSVVHIGVSRSLARRFIAMPQVSGVSLHHIALSSGASGEAFIQEAKSQARYVYSWTINSLDLMKWAVASDLDGVITDYPDIYAQLRAGLTDDQIKRIYAPDTAAHAFIPWIDRNVKNIFFYYLLELIMLGKMMLLYFNSGRKNT
;
A
#
# COMPACT_ATOMS: atom_id res chain seq x y z
N MET A 1 -4.35 27.45 -16.56
CA MET A 1 -5.39 26.46 -16.23
C MET A 1 -4.86 25.65 -15.07
N THR A 2 -5.34 25.90 -13.85
CA THR A 2 -4.98 25.12 -12.66
C THR A 2 -5.50 23.70 -12.90
N LEU A 3 -4.59 22.72 -13.03
CA LEU A 3 -4.96 21.31 -13.01
C LEU A 3 -5.62 21.05 -11.65
N HIS A 4 -6.94 20.93 -11.64
CA HIS A 4 -7.65 20.40 -10.49
C HIS A 4 -7.12 18.98 -10.29
N ILE A 5 -6.38 18.75 -9.21
CA ILE A 5 -5.97 17.41 -8.82
C ILE A 5 -7.26 16.75 -8.33
N PRO A 6 -7.84 15.79 -9.07
CA PRO A 6 -9.02 15.12 -8.60
C PRO A 6 -8.66 14.47 -7.27
N SER A 7 -9.45 14.80 -6.26
CA SER A 7 -9.25 14.25 -4.95
C SER A 7 -9.73 12.80 -4.95
N PRO A 8 -8.91 11.82 -4.58
CA PRO A 8 -9.41 10.49 -4.25
C PRO A 8 -10.27 10.53 -2.97
N HIS A 9 -10.35 11.67 -2.25
CA HIS A 9 -11.24 11.86 -1.09
C HIS A 9 -12.74 11.96 -1.45
N VAL A 10 -13.14 11.70 -2.70
CA VAL A 10 -14.58 11.65 -3.05
C VAL A 10 -15.27 10.42 -2.44
N PHE A 11 -14.52 9.44 -1.93
CA PHE A 11 -15.04 8.55 -0.89
C PHE A 11 -14.55 9.08 0.44
N GLY A 12 -15.35 9.98 1.02
CA GLY A 12 -15.09 10.57 2.31
C GLY A 12 -14.70 9.49 3.29
N SER A 13 -13.52 9.64 3.90
CA SER A 13 -13.17 8.85 5.07
C SER A 13 -14.40 8.80 5.96
N SER A 14 -14.79 7.60 6.41
CA SER A 14 -15.89 7.42 7.36
C SER A 14 -15.73 8.31 8.61
N LYS A 15 -14.52 8.83 8.84
CA LYS A 15 -14.20 9.89 9.79
C LYS A 15 -13.38 11.01 9.12
N PRO A 16 -13.93 12.21 8.88
CA PRO A 16 -13.11 13.33 8.40
C PRO A 16 -11.93 13.56 9.37
N ASN A 17 -10.73 13.77 8.84
CA ASN A 17 -9.45 13.92 9.58
C ASN A 17 -8.74 12.65 10.05
N PHE A 18 -9.09 11.45 9.53
CA PHE A 18 -8.25 10.26 9.68
C PHE A 18 -7.58 9.88 8.36
N PRO A 19 -6.33 9.38 8.40
CA PRO A 19 -5.73 8.73 7.24
C PRO A 19 -6.60 7.54 6.81
N VAL A 20 -6.88 7.46 5.51
CA VAL A 20 -7.67 6.39 4.89
C VAL A 20 -7.06 5.02 5.20
N ASN A 21 -7.91 4.03 5.48
CA ASN A 21 -7.48 2.63 5.69
C ASN A 21 -7.29 1.93 4.36
N ILE A 22 -6.04 1.64 4.01
CA ILE A 22 -5.65 1.00 2.75
C ILE A 22 -5.14 -0.41 3.04
N GLY A 23 -5.84 -1.43 2.56
CA GLY A 23 -5.43 -2.83 2.69
C GLY A 23 -4.28 -3.14 1.73
N HIS A 24 -3.07 -3.33 2.26
CA HIS A 24 -1.87 -3.68 1.49
C HIS A 24 -2.03 -5.08 0.90
N ARG A 25 -2.10 -5.15 -0.44
CA ARG A 25 -2.40 -6.38 -1.19
C ARG A 25 -3.68 -7.08 -0.71
N GLY A 26 -4.65 -6.28 -0.24
CA GLY A 26 -5.83 -6.74 0.51
C GLY A 26 -5.56 -6.88 2.01
N PHE A 27 -5.99 -8.00 2.60
CA PHE A 27 -5.78 -8.34 4.01
C PHE A 27 -4.59 -9.31 4.13
N ASN A 28 -3.43 -8.88 3.64
CA ASN A 28 -2.22 -9.70 3.52
C ASN A 28 -1.74 -10.31 4.86
N GLY A 29 -2.01 -9.68 6.00
CA GLY A 29 -1.65 -10.21 7.31
C GLY A 29 -2.34 -11.54 7.67
N LYS A 30 -3.47 -11.86 7.01
CA LYS A 30 -4.28 -13.05 7.32
C LYS A 30 -4.75 -13.84 6.10
N TYR A 31 -4.68 -13.26 4.91
CA TYR A 31 -5.10 -13.86 3.64
C TYR A 31 -3.97 -13.76 2.63
N PRO A 32 -3.86 -14.70 1.67
CA PRO A 32 -2.85 -14.63 0.62
C PRO A 32 -2.97 -13.32 -0.16
N GLU A 33 -1.88 -12.57 -0.18
CA GLU A 33 -1.79 -11.28 -0.88
C GLU A 33 -2.31 -11.33 -2.31
N ASN A 34 -2.81 -10.18 -2.78
CA ASN A 34 -3.13 -9.96 -4.20
C ASN A 34 -4.17 -10.96 -4.75
N THR A 35 -5.09 -11.42 -3.89
CA THR A 35 -6.22 -12.30 -4.25
C THR A 35 -7.56 -11.62 -4.06
N LEU A 36 -8.58 -12.06 -4.82
CA LEU A 36 -9.95 -11.58 -4.63
C LEU A 36 -10.47 -11.89 -3.21
N ALA A 37 -10.09 -13.04 -2.63
CA ALA A 37 -10.41 -13.38 -1.25
C ALA A 37 -9.78 -12.41 -0.23
N SER A 38 -8.52 -12.04 -0.43
CA SER A 38 -7.83 -11.06 0.42
C SER A 38 -8.47 -9.66 0.30
N PHE A 39 -8.88 -9.28 -0.92
CA PHE A 39 -9.57 -8.00 -1.15
C PHE A 39 -10.93 -7.97 -0.46
N GLU A 40 -11.72 -9.03 -0.61
CA GLU A 40 -13.01 -9.15 0.05
C GLU A 40 -12.87 -9.08 1.58
N ALA A 41 -11.90 -9.81 2.13
CA ALA A 41 -11.63 -9.82 3.56
C ALA A 41 -11.17 -8.46 4.09
N ALA A 42 -10.38 -7.71 3.32
CA ALA A 42 -9.97 -6.35 3.70
C ALA A 42 -11.16 -5.39 3.73
N ILE A 43 -12.08 -5.48 2.77
CA ILE A 43 -13.31 -4.68 2.76
C ILE A 43 -14.16 -5.00 3.99
N ASP A 44 -14.33 -6.29 4.31
CA ASP A 44 -15.05 -6.73 5.52
C ASP A 44 -14.37 -6.26 6.81
N ALA A 45 -13.04 -6.08 6.77
CA ALA A 45 -12.24 -5.52 7.85
C ALA A 45 -12.27 -3.98 7.93
N GLY A 46 -12.98 -3.30 7.04
CA GLY A 46 -13.12 -1.85 7.03
C GLY A 46 -12.04 -1.11 6.24
N ALA A 47 -11.36 -1.78 5.30
CA ALA A 47 -10.52 -1.08 4.31
C ALA A 47 -11.41 -0.25 3.37
N GLU A 48 -11.01 0.99 3.14
CA GLU A 48 -11.68 1.94 2.24
C GLU A 48 -11.07 1.90 0.83
N ILE A 49 -9.79 1.54 0.75
CA ILE A 49 -9.05 1.33 -0.51
C ILE A 49 -8.36 -0.03 -0.43
N ILE A 50 -8.34 -0.75 -1.55
CA ILE A 50 -7.51 -1.93 -1.72
C ILE A 50 -6.29 -1.55 -2.55
N GLU A 51 -5.11 -1.72 -1.97
CA GLU A 51 -3.84 -1.64 -2.68
C GLU A 51 -3.48 -3.01 -3.24
N PHE A 52 -2.95 -3.04 -4.46
CA PHE A 52 -2.42 -4.23 -5.09
C PHE A 52 -1.42 -3.91 -6.18
N ASP A 53 -0.55 -4.88 -6.44
CA ASP A 53 0.53 -4.77 -7.41
C ASP A 53 0.14 -5.36 -8.77
N VAL A 54 0.66 -4.77 -9.84
CA VAL A 54 0.47 -5.31 -11.19
C VAL A 54 1.78 -5.71 -11.88
N GLN A 55 1.69 -6.79 -12.67
CA GLN A 55 2.73 -7.25 -13.60
C GLN A 55 2.09 -7.52 -14.97
N VAL A 56 2.92 -7.69 -16.00
CA VAL A 56 2.45 -8.00 -17.37
C VAL A 56 3.02 -9.35 -17.77
N ALA A 57 2.15 -10.30 -18.08
CA ALA A 57 2.52 -11.63 -18.58
C ALA A 57 3.13 -11.55 -19.98
N GLY A 58 3.82 -12.61 -20.41
CA GLY A 58 4.49 -12.68 -21.72
C GLY A 58 3.56 -12.54 -22.93
N ASP A 59 2.27 -12.83 -22.77
CA ASP A 59 1.21 -12.61 -23.78
C ASP A 59 0.47 -11.27 -23.61
N GLY A 60 0.98 -10.39 -22.75
CA GLY A 60 0.52 -9.02 -22.58
C GLY A 60 -0.66 -8.82 -21.63
N VAL A 61 -1.14 -9.89 -20.98
CA VAL A 61 -2.19 -9.86 -19.95
C VAL A 61 -1.66 -9.20 -18.68
N VAL A 62 -2.41 -8.25 -18.12
CA VAL A 62 -2.06 -7.61 -16.84
C VAL A 62 -2.55 -8.50 -15.69
N VAL A 63 -1.61 -8.96 -14.86
CA VAL A 63 -1.86 -9.84 -13.71
C VAL A 63 -1.58 -9.11 -12.40
N VAL A 64 -2.20 -9.58 -11.32
CA VAL A 64 -2.07 -9.00 -9.98
C VAL A 64 -1.04 -9.80 -9.19
N SER A 65 0.17 -9.27 -9.05
CA SER A 65 1.29 -9.94 -8.38
C SER A 65 2.34 -8.93 -7.95
N HIS A 66 2.85 -9.09 -6.72
CA HIS A 66 3.93 -8.24 -6.24
C HIS A 66 5.26 -8.55 -6.93
N ASP A 67 5.62 -9.84 -6.97
CA ASP A 67 6.93 -10.28 -7.42
C ASP A 67 6.96 -10.43 -8.94
N PRO A 68 8.15 -10.30 -9.57
CA PRO A 68 8.32 -10.59 -10.99
C PRO A 68 8.21 -12.08 -11.33
N ASN A 69 8.17 -12.96 -10.33
CA ASN A 69 8.01 -14.39 -10.50
C ASN A 69 6.97 -14.97 -9.54
N THR A 70 6.50 -16.17 -9.84
CA THR A 70 5.40 -16.83 -9.12
C THR A 70 5.85 -17.74 -7.97
N GLN A 71 7.16 -17.88 -7.72
CA GLN A 71 7.70 -18.90 -6.80
C GLN A 71 7.16 -18.73 -5.37
N ARG A 72 7.13 -17.50 -4.84
CA ARG A 72 6.76 -17.24 -3.45
C ARG A 72 5.27 -17.52 -3.19
N CYS A 73 4.39 -17.13 -4.10
CA CYS A 73 2.94 -17.22 -3.89
C CYS A 73 2.32 -18.53 -4.42
N PHE A 74 2.94 -19.14 -5.44
CA PHE A 74 2.36 -20.28 -6.16
C PHE A 74 3.25 -21.53 -6.13
N GLY A 75 4.40 -21.49 -5.45
CA GLY A 75 5.29 -22.63 -5.27
C GLY A 75 6.04 -23.07 -6.53
N VAL A 76 5.72 -22.49 -7.70
CA VAL A 76 6.35 -22.77 -8.99
C VAL A 76 6.98 -21.50 -9.52
N ASN A 77 8.25 -21.55 -9.93
CA ASN A 77 8.96 -20.39 -10.46
C ASN A 77 8.71 -20.19 -11.97
N HIS A 78 7.83 -19.24 -12.30
CA HIS A 78 7.72 -18.66 -13.63
C HIS A 78 8.09 -17.18 -13.56
N GLU A 79 8.99 -16.71 -14.43
CA GLU A 79 9.15 -15.26 -14.66
C GLU A 79 7.90 -14.78 -15.41
N ILE A 80 7.15 -13.86 -14.80
CA ILE A 80 5.83 -13.43 -15.31
C ILE A 80 5.98 -12.81 -16.70
N THR A 81 6.97 -11.92 -16.87
CA THR A 81 7.20 -11.17 -18.10
C THR A 81 7.59 -12.01 -19.31
N SER A 82 8.04 -13.25 -19.12
CA SER A 82 8.40 -14.17 -20.21
C SER A 82 7.44 -15.36 -20.34
N THR A 83 6.45 -15.48 -19.46
CA THR A 83 5.51 -16.61 -19.43
C THR A 83 4.10 -16.16 -19.86
N PRO A 84 3.45 -16.82 -20.83
CA PRO A 84 2.09 -16.47 -21.23
C PRO A 84 1.12 -16.73 -20.08
N PHE A 85 0.14 -15.83 -19.88
CA PHE A 85 -0.92 -16.08 -18.92
C PHE A 85 -1.75 -17.28 -19.33
N LYS A 86 -2.23 -17.27 -20.58
CA LYS A 86 -3.13 -18.30 -21.09
C LYS A 86 -2.44 -19.66 -21.21
N GLY A 87 -2.99 -20.66 -20.52
CA GLY A 87 -2.52 -22.04 -20.53
C GLY A 87 -1.34 -22.33 -19.60
N VAL A 88 -0.76 -21.33 -18.93
CA VAL A 88 0.35 -21.50 -17.99
C VAL A 88 0.07 -20.80 -16.66
N LEU A 89 0.10 -19.46 -16.63
CA LEU A 89 -0.11 -18.75 -15.37
C LEU A 89 -1.58 -18.82 -14.88
N ASP A 90 -2.54 -18.94 -15.80
CA ASP A 90 -3.97 -19.15 -15.48
C ASP A 90 -4.28 -20.48 -14.79
N ARG A 91 -3.33 -21.42 -14.78
CA ARG A 91 -3.44 -22.72 -14.08
C ARG A 91 -2.80 -22.71 -12.70
N LEU A 92 -2.13 -21.63 -12.34
CA LEU A 92 -1.52 -21.50 -11.01
C LEU A 92 -2.62 -21.38 -9.98
N SER A 93 -2.46 -22.14 -8.90
CA SER A 93 -3.23 -21.99 -7.68
C SER A 93 -2.26 -21.73 -6.54
N ILE A 94 -2.74 -21.01 -5.53
CA ILE A 94 -1.91 -20.67 -4.39
C ILE A 94 -1.37 -21.94 -3.76
N ALA A 95 -0.03 -22.05 -3.74
CA ALA A 95 0.65 -23.06 -2.95
C ALA A 95 0.40 -22.67 -1.51
N ASN A 96 -0.31 -23.50 -0.75
CA ASN A 96 -0.73 -23.27 0.63
C ASN A 96 0.35 -22.49 1.42
N PRO A 97 0.26 -21.15 1.51
CA PRO A 97 1.41 -20.33 1.84
C PRO A 97 1.29 -20.03 3.31
N ASP A 98 2.13 -20.68 4.10
CA ASP A 98 2.65 -20.17 5.37
C ASP A 98 1.76 -19.18 6.13
N LEU A 99 0.69 -19.68 6.74
CA LEU A 99 0.16 -19.13 8.00
C LEU A 99 1.19 -19.22 9.15
N ASP A 100 2.34 -19.86 8.91
CA ASP A 100 3.41 -20.07 9.88
C ASP A 100 4.49 -18.97 9.84
N THR A 101 4.66 -18.25 8.73
CA THR A 101 5.71 -17.20 8.63
C THR A 101 5.25 -15.79 9.00
N SER A 102 3.93 -15.54 9.08
CA SER A 102 3.39 -14.30 9.65
C SER A 102 3.44 -14.28 11.18
N ILE A 103 3.45 -15.46 11.82
CA ILE A 103 3.62 -15.60 13.27
C ILE A 103 5.11 -15.45 13.66
N SER A 104 6.05 -15.94 12.85
CA SER A 104 7.49 -15.83 13.16
C SER A 104 8.09 -14.44 12.97
N LYS A 105 7.44 -13.53 12.22
CA LYS A 105 7.84 -12.12 12.11
C LYS A 105 7.51 -11.28 13.36
N LEU A 106 6.77 -11.84 14.30
CA LEU A 106 6.39 -11.20 15.57
C LEU A 106 7.32 -11.60 16.73
N GLY A 107 8.34 -12.44 16.50
CA GLY A 107 9.28 -12.90 17.52
C GLY A 107 10.71 -12.45 17.22
N GLY A 108 11.23 -11.49 18.00
CA GLY A 108 12.64 -11.11 17.92
C GLY A 108 12.94 -9.70 18.42
N GLY A 109 12.56 -9.40 19.65
CA GLY A 109 13.06 -8.24 20.38
C GLY A 109 12.96 -8.57 21.86
N ASP A 110 14.09 -8.89 22.48
CA ASP A 110 14.19 -9.15 23.91
C ASP A 110 13.55 -7.99 24.68
N MET A 111 12.53 -8.31 25.50
CA MET A 111 11.91 -7.35 26.41
C MET A 111 12.79 -7.19 27.63
N ASP A 112 13.18 -5.94 27.92
CA ASP A 112 13.46 -5.53 29.29
C ASP A 112 12.12 -5.46 30.03
N ASP A 113 12.01 -6.29 31.07
CA ASP A 113 10.97 -6.25 32.09
C ASP A 113 11.10 -4.94 32.87
N ASP A 114 10.32 -3.92 32.51
CA ASP A 114 9.74 -2.97 33.47
C ASP A 114 8.86 -1.97 32.74
N ILE A 115 7.55 -2.06 32.97
CA ILE A 115 6.60 -0.95 33.21
C ILE A 115 5.22 -1.61 33.40
N LYS A 116 4.81 -1.75 34.66
CA LYS A 116 3.41 -1.93 35.04
C LYS A 116 2.87 -0.56 35.45
N SER A 117 2.02 0.08 34.64
CA SER A 117 1.06 1.03 35.17
C SER A 117 -0.17 1.21 34.27
N GLU A 118 -1.31 1.02 34.93
CA GLU A 118 -2.70 1.35 34.65
C GLU A 118 -3.01 2.29 33.47
N THR A 119 -3.24 1.70 32.31
CA THR A 119 -4.37 2.01 31.40
C THR A 119 -4.72 0.69 30.72
N ALA A 120 -5.97 0.46 30.34
CA ALA A 120 -6.40 -0.80 29.72
C ALA A 120 -5.71 -1.03 28.36
N THR A 121 -4.48 -1.53 28.41
CA THR A 121 -3.70 -2.00 27.27
C THR A 121 -4.13 -3.44 27.01
N TYR A 122 -4.88 -3.63 25.93
CA TYR A 122 -5.00 -4.95 25.32
C TYR A 122 -3.60 -5.54 25.15
N THR A 123 -3.38 -6.71 25.73
CA THR A 123 -2.11 -7.43 25.66
C THR A 123 -1.85 -7.88 24.23
N TYR A 124 -0.59 -8.00 23.85
CA TYR A 124 -0.16 -8.52 22.54
C TYR A 124 -0.72 -9.92 22.23
N GLN A 125 -1.05 -10.70 23.26
CA GLN A 125 -1.71 -12.01 23.12
C GLN A 125 -3.21 -11.91 22.79
N GLU A 126 -3.89 -10.85 23.22
CA GLU A 126 -5.29 -10.59 22.86
C GLU A 126 -5.43 -10.13 21.38
N GLN A 127 -4.39 -9.55 20.79
CA GLN A 127 -4.33 -9.20 19.36
C GLN A 127 -4.31 -10.44 18.44
N ILE A 128 -3.99 -11.62 18.98
CA ILE A 128 -3.88 -12.89 18.23
C ILE A 128 -5.14 -13.76 18.38
N GLN A 129 -6.03 -13.48 19.35
CA GLN A 129 -7.33 -14.17 19.50
C GLN A 129 -8.41 -13.70 18.51
N LEU A 130 -8.02 -13.32 17.29
CA LEU A 130 -8.94 -13.19 16.17
C LEU A 130 -9.38 -14.59 15.76
N SER A 131 -10.62 -14.92 16.13
CA SER A 131 -11.19 -16.26 16.25
C SER A 131 -10.67 -17.32 15.27
N ASP A 132 -10.41 -18.52 15.80
CA ASP A 132 -10.12 -19.73 15.04
C ASP A 132 -11.12 -19.99 13.89
N ALA A 133 -12.35 -19.49 14.01
CA ALA A 133 -13.36 -19.55 12.97
C ALA A 133 -13.04 -18.67 11.75
N MET A 134 -12.49 -17.46 11.94
CA MET A 134 -12.03 -16.60 10.84
C MET A 134 -10.79 -17.18 10.17
N LEU A 135 -9.83 -17.71 10.94
CA LEU A 135 -8.65 -18.40 10.40
C LEU A 135 -9.03 -19.68 9.65
N LYS A 136 -10.01 -20.44 10.14
CA LYS A 136 -10.54 -21.64 9.47
C LYS A 136 -11.32 -21.29 8.19
N LYS A 137 -12.07 -20.19 8.19
CA LYS A 137 -12.74 -19.65 6.99
C LYS A 137 -11.71 -19.19 5.95
N ALA A 138 -10.66 -18.47 6.38
CA ALA A 138 -9.54 -18.10 5.53
C ALA A 138 -8.89 -19.34 4.90
N ARG A 139 -8.47 -20.33 5.72
CA ARG A 139 -7.87 -21.59 5.24
C ARG A 139 -8.70 -22.31 4.17
N ASN A 140 -10.03 -22.34 4.31
CA ASN A 140 -10.92 -22.99 3.33
C ASN A 140 -11.12 -22.17 2.05
N LEU A 141 -10.95 -20.85 2.10
CA LEU A 141 -11.08 -19.95 0.93
C LEU A 141 -9.78 -19.87 0.10
N THR A 142 -8.63 -20.23 0.69
CA THR A 142 -7.31 -19.87 0.16
C THR A 142 -6.67 -20.93 -0.74
N SER A 143 -7.00 -22.21 -0.57
CA SER A 143 -6.39 -23.30 -1.35
C SER A 143 -6.86 -23.40 -2.81
N SER A 144 -7.83 -22.58 -3.22
CA SER A 144 -8.38 -22.57 -4.59
C SER A 144 -8.21 -21.24 -5.32
N GLN A 145 -7.50 -20.27 -4.74
CA GLN A 145 -7.30 -18.97 -5.37
C GLN A 145 -6.27 -19.09 -6.50
N HIS A 146 -6.59 -18.56 -7.68
CA HIS A 146 -5.68 -18.46 -8.82
C HIS A 146 -4.94 -17.12 -8.83
N LEU A 147 -3.97 -16.97 -9.74
CA LEU A 147 -3.35 -15.67 -10.05
C LEU A 147 -4.37 -14.75 -10.73
N PRO A 148 -4.87 -13.68 -10.10
CA PRO A 148 -5.89 -12.85 -10.70
C PRO A 148 -5.32 -11.99 -11.84
N THR A 149 -6.15 -11.73 -12.84
CA THR A 149 -5.93 -10.67 -13.82
C THR A 149 -6.46 -9.33 -13.30
N PHE A 150 -5.90 -8.23 -13.77
CA PHE A 150 -6.46 -6.91 -13.46
C PHE A 150 -7.87 -6.73 -14.06
N LEU A 151 -8.17 -7.39 -15.18
CA LEU A 151 -9.52 -7.39 -15.75
C LEU A 151 -10.55 -7.99 -14.79
N GLU A 152 -10.25 -9.13 -14.16
CA GLU A 152 -11.12 -9.75 -13.15
C GLU A 152 -11.33 -8.83 -11.96
N VAL A 153 -10.27 -8.17 -11.47
CA VAL A 153 -10.37 -7.18 -10.38
C VAL A 153 -11.27 -6.02 -10.80
N ALA A 154 -11.03 -5.40 -11.97
CA ALA A 154 -11.83 -4.29 -12.46
C ALA A 154 -13.31 -4.68 -12.61
N GLN A 155 -13.61 -5.87 -13.16
CA GLN A 155 -14.96 -6.39 -13.28
C GLN A 155 -15.63 -6.57 -11.92
N LYS A 156 -14.93 -7.17 -10.95
CA LYS A 156 -15.44 -7.36 -9.58
C LYS A 156 -15.79 -6.02 -8.94
N PHE A 157 -14.89 -5.05 -9.02
CA PHE A 157 -15.09 -3.71 -8.47
C PHE A 157 -16.17 -2.90 -9.18
N ALA A 158 -16.48 -3.21 -10.44
CA ALA A 158 -17.50 -2.51 -11.22
C ALA A 158 -18.92 -3.08 -11.01
N THR A 159 -19.01 -4.39 -10.83
CA THR A 159 -20.28 -5.13 -10.91
C THR A 159 -20.82 -5.58 -9.56
N ASP A 160 -19.95 -5.79 -8.56
CA ASP A 160 -20.36 -6.23 -7.23
C ASP A 160 -20.70 -5.02 -6.34
N PRO A 161 -21.93 -4.91 -5.83
CA PRO A 161 -22.34 -3.80 -4.95
C PRO A 161 -21.45 -3.62 -3.72
N LYS A 162 -20.85 -4.69 -3.19
CA LYS A 162 -19.93 -4.64 -2.03
C LYS A 162 -18.69 -3.80 -2.33
N TYR A 163 -18.26 -3.74 -3.58
CA TYR A 163 -17.04 -3.05 -4.01
C TYR A 163 -17.31 -1.66 -4.59
N ARG A 164 -18.58 -1.27 -4.72
CA ARG A 164 -19.00 -0.02 -5.39
C ARG A 164 -18.34 1.22 -4.79
N ASN A 165 -18.18 1.24 -3.47
CA ASN A 165 -17.65 2.38 -2.72
C ASN A 165 -16.21 2.15 -2.23
N VAL A 166 -15.51 1.18 -2.81
CA VAL A 166 -14.13 0.83 -2.44
C VAL A 166 -13.19 1.37 -3.50
N GLY A 167 -12.12 2.04 -3.05
CA GLY A 167 -11.07 2.55 -3.91
C GLY A 167 -10.05 1.50 -4.33
N LEU A 168 -9.31 1.81 -5.39
CA LEU A 168 -8.22 1.05 -5.97
C LEU A 168 -6.93 1.86 -5.84
N MET A 169 -5.89 1.27 -5.28
CA MET A 169 -4.52 1.79 -5.38
C MET A 169 -3.69 0.78 -6.15
N ILE A 170 -3.32 1.14 -7.37
CA ILE A 170 -2.69 0.23 -8.33
C ILE A 170 -1.20 0.52 -8.36
N ASP A 171 -0.40 -0.38 -7.78
CA ASP A 171 1.04 -0.27 -7.68
C ASP A 171 1.73 -0.78 -8.95
N ILE A 172 2.27 0.15 -9.73
CA ILE A 172 3.07 -0.09 -10.94
C ILE A 172 4.55 -0.15 -10.56
N LYS A 173 5.08 -1.37 -10.56
CA LYS A 173 6.41 -1.74 -10.04
C LYS A 173 7.55 -1.33 -10.96
N MET A 174 8.77 -1.40 -10.42
CA MET A 174 10.02 -1.15 -11.16
C MET A 174 10.21 -2.03 -12.40
N THR A 175 9.59 -3.19 -12.44
CA THR A 175 9.66 -4.15 -13.54
C THR A 175 8.73 -3.82 -14.69
N ASN A 176 7.82 -2.86 -14.53
CA ASN A 176 6.90 -2.47 -15.58
C ASN A 176 7.52 -1.38 -16.46
N GLU A 177 7.45 -1.60 -17.77
CA GLU A 177 7.90 -0.65 -18.78
C GLU A 177 6.77 0.31 -19.19
N PRO A 178 7.09 1.45 -19.84
CA PRO A 178 6.08 2.31 -20.45
C PRO A 178 5.13 1.54 -21.38
N GLY A 179 3.85 1.90 -21.34
CA GLY A 179 2.73 1.23 -22.01
C GLY A 179 1.79 0.52 -21.04
N ILE A 180 2.24 0.25 -19.81
CA ILE A 180 1.38 -0.38 -18.78
C ILE A 180 0.25 0.55 -18.32
N VAL A 181 0.48 1.86 -18.24
CA VAL A 181 -0.57 2.80 -17.83
C VAL A 181 -1.69 2.77 -18.85
N LYS A 182 -1.35 2.80 -20.14
CA LYS A 182 -2.35 2.64 -21.21
C LYS A 182 -3.14 1.33 -21.05
N LYS A 183 -2.48 0.19 -20.80
CA LYS A 183 -3.16 -1.10 -20.59
C LYS A 183 -4.15 -1.05 -19.43
N ILE A 184 -3.77 -0.44 -18.30
CA ILE A 184 -4.65 -0.26 -17.14
C ILE A 184 -5.87 0.58 -17.52
N VAL A 185 -5.66 1.72 -18.18
CA VAL A 185 -6.75 2.61 -18.60
C VAL A 185 -7.69 1.93 -19.59
N ASP A 186 -7.14 1.18 -20.57
CA ASP A 186 -7.93 0.43 -21.56
C ASP A 186 -8.80 -0.64 -20.86
N ILE A 187 -8.26 -1.37 -19.86
CA ILE A 187 -9.02 -2.37 -19.09
C ILE A 187 -10.13 -1.71 -18.28
N LEU A 188 -9.86 -0.60 -17.59
CA LEU A 188 -10.89 0.13 -16.84
C LEU A 188 -12.00 0.64 -17.77
N ALA A 189 -11.64 1.20 -18.93
CA ALA A 189 -12.58 1.69 -19.93
C ALA A 189 -13.43 0.56 -20.54
N GLN A 190 -12.82 -0.62 -20.75
CA GLN A 190 -13.51 -1.81 -21.23
C GLN A 190 -14.60 -2.25 -20.25
N VAL A 191 -14.34 -2.17 -18.94
CA VAL A 191 -15.30 -2.60 -17.91
C VAL A 191 -16.37 -1.54 -17.65
N ASN A 192 -15.98 -0.28 -17.54
CA ASN A 192 -16.91 0.85 -17.47
C ASN A 192 -16.27 2.07 -18.17
N PRO A 193 -16.89 2.58 -19.26
CA PRO A 193 -16.29 3.65 -20.06
C PRO A 193 -16.27 5.03 -19.37
N ASP A 194 -16.98 5.21 -18.25
CA ASP A 194 -16.96 6.47 -17.49
C ASP A 194 -15.69 6.62 -16.65
N LEU A 195 -14.57 6.87 -17.32
CA LEU A 195 -13.27 7.05 -16.66
C LEU A 195 -13.26 8.23 -15.70
N THR A 196 -14.04 9.28 -15.97
CA THR A 196 -13.98 10.55 -15.23
C THR A 196 -14.81 10.55 -13.96
N ASN A 197 -16.08 10.15 -14.03
CA ASN A 197 -16.98 10.25 -12.88
C ASN A 197 -17.09 8.95 -12.10
N TYR A 198 -16.81 7.82 -12.74
CA TYR A 198 -16.84 6.52 -12.07
C TYR A 198 -15.47 6.08 -11.57
N TRP A 199 -14.45 6.03 -12.44
CA TRP A 199 -13.15 5.48 -12.07
C TRP A 199 -12.20 6.49 -11.41
N ALA A 200 -12.07 7.70 -11.95
CA ALA A 200 -11.13 8.71 -11.44
C ALA A 200 -11.26 8.96 -9.93
N PRO A 201 -12.47 9.11 -9.37
CA PRO A 201 -12.63 9.44 -7.96
C PRO A 201 -12.24 8.32 -7.00
N ARG A 202 -11.99 7.10 -7.51
CA ARG A 202 -11.71 5.91 -6.72
C ARG A 202 -10.40 5.21 -7.09
N THR A 203 -9.61 5.74 -8.01
CA THR A 203 -8.42 5.05 -8.51
C THR A 203 -7.19 5.93 -8.36
N VAL A 204 -6.20 5.42 -7.65
CA VAL A 204 -4.87 6.00 -7.51
C VAL A 204 -3.86 5.10 -8.23
N LEU A 205 -3.05 5.69 -9.10
CA LEU A 205 -1.93 5.01 -9.76
C LEU A 205 -0.65 5.27 -8.94
N GLY A 206 -0.17 4.24 -8.25
CA GLY A 206 1.11 4.26 -7.56
C GLY A 206 2.23 3.88 -8.51
N ILE A 207 3.26 4.73 -8.65
CA ILE A 207 4.30 4.53 -9.66
C ILE A 207 5.70 4.62 -9.06
N TRP A 208 6.47 3.55 -9.24
CA TRP A 208 7.89 3.51 -8.85
C TRP A 208 8.80 4.24 -9.85
N ARG A 209 8.54 4.14 -11.16
CA ARG A 209 9.42 4.61 -12.26
C ARG A 209 9.09 6.01 -12.78
N LEU A 210 10.14 6.81 -13.06
CA LEU A 210 9.99 8.17 -13.58
C LEU A 210 9.41 8.24 -15.00
N ASP A 211 9.84 7.37 -15.90
CA ASP A 211 9.37 7.34 -17.29
C ASP A 211 7.91 6.87 -17.38
N VAL A 212 7.51 5.87 -16.58
CA VAL A 212 6.12 5.46 -16.42
C VAL A 212 5.27 6.57 -15.78
N LEU A 213 5.83 7.34 -14.85
CA LEU A 213 5.14 8.50 -14.26
C LEU A 213 4.90 9.61 -15.29
N ARG A 214 5.82 9.80 -16.25
CA ARG A 214 5.60 10.72 -17.38
C ARG A 214 4.49 10.22 -18.31
N GLU A 215 4.46 8.92 -18.61
CA GLU A 215 3.35 8.30 -19.35
C GLU A 215 2.01 8.58 -18.64
N ALA A 216 1.93 8.36 -17.32
CA ALA A 216 0.72 8.59 -16.55
C ALA A 216 0.22 10.03 -16.61
N GLY A 217 1.13 11.02 -16.68
CA GLY A 217 0.76 12.42 -16.88
C GLY A 217 0.06 12.73 -18.21
N VAL A 218 0.20 11.84 -19.21
CA VAL A 218 -0.36 11.98 -20.56
C VAL A 218 -1.57 11.06 -20.75
N VAL A 219 -1.40 9.74 -20.61
CA VAL A 219 -2.45 8.75 -20.90
C VAL A 219 -3.18 8.27 -19.65
N GLY A 220 -2.65 8.55 -18.46
CA GLY A 220 -3.25 8.19 -17.18
C GLY A 220 -4.27 9.20 -16.65
N ARG A 221 -4.60 10.26 -17.40
CA ARG A 221 -5.68 11.17 -16.98
C ARG A 221 -7.03 10.48 -17.18
N PRO A 222 -8.00 10.64 -16.27
CA PRO A 222 -8.04 11.62 -15.16
C PRO A 222 -7.57 11.08 -13.79
N PHE A 223 -6.82 9.99 -13.73
CA PHE A 223 -6.47 9.34 -12.46
C PHE A 223 -5.50 10.15 -11.60
N SER A 224 -5.62 10.02 -10.28
CA SER A 224 -4.61 10.51 -9.34
C SER A 224 -3.33 9.69 -9.50
N VAL A 225 -2.18 10.36 -9.53
CA VAL A 225 -0.87 9.71 -9.72
C VAL A 225 0.01 10.00 -8.51
N VAL A 226 0.54 8.96 -7.88
CA VAL A 226 1.45 9.10 -6.73
C VAL A 226 2.79 8.45 -7.01
N HIS A 227 3.87 9.09 -6.58
CA HIS A 227 5.19 8.49 -6.62
C HIS A 227 5.37 7.55 -5.43
N ILE A 228 5.71 6.28 -5.69
CA ILE A 228 6.09 5.33 -4.65
C ILE A 228 7.60 5.34 -4.47
N GLY A 229 8.07 5.41 -3.23
CA GLY A 229 9.50 5.37 -2.98
C GLY A 229 9.89 5.27 -1.52
N VAL A 230 11.21 5.32 -1.30
CA VAL A 230 11.82 5.32 0.04
C VAL A 230 12.60 6.59 0.31
N SER A 231 12.83 7.45 -0.70
CA SER A 231 13.69 8.63 -0.59
C SER A 231 12.88 9.92 -0.59
N ARG A 232 12.98 10.71 0.49
CA ARG A 232 12.37 12.04 0.55
C ARG A 232 12.98 13.00 -0.45
N SER A 233 14.30 12.96 -0.62
CA SER A 233 15.02 13.82 -1.57
C SER A 233 14.57 13.58 -3.00
N LEU A 234 14.37 12.32 -3.38
CA LEU A 234 13.80 11.97 -4.67
C LEU A 234 12.32 12.36 -4.75
N ALA A 235 11.53 12.09 -3.71
CA ALA A 235 10.12 12.42 -3.65
C ALA A 235 9.84 13.93 -3.84
N ARG A 236 10.70 14.82 -3.32
CA ARG A 236 10.64 16.28 -3.55
C ARG A 236 10.62 16.64 -5.03
N ARG A 237 11.37 15.91 -5.87
CA ARG A 237 11.40 16.15 -7.32
C ARG A 237 10.08 15.80 -7.98
N PHE A 238 9.35 14.83 -7.43
CA PHE A 238 8.07 14.36 -7.96
C PHE A 238 6.91 15.23 -7.51
N ILE A 239 6.84 15.62 -6.24
CA ILE A 239 5.76 16.51 -5.75
C ILE A 239 5.75 17.88 -6.45
N ALA A 240 6.93 18.36 -6.88
CA ALA A 240 7.05 19.58 -7.67
C ALA A 240 6.43 19.46 -9.08
N MET A 241 6.11 18.25 -9.56
CA MET A 241 5.50 18.05 -10.87
C MET A 241 3.98 18.25 -10.80
N PRO A 242 3.36 19.06 -11.69
CA PRO A 242 1.92 19.33 -11.65
C PRO A 242 1.02 18.10 -11.84
N GLN A 243 1.51 17.09 -12.56
CA GLN A 243 0.77 15.85 -12.82
C GLN A 243 0.80 14.84 -11.66
N VAL A 244 1.60 15.10 -10.62
CA VAL A 244 1.72 14.22 -9.45
C VAL A 244 0.80 14.73 -8.37
N SER A 245 -0.14 13.88 -7.97
CA SER A 245 -1.12 14.15 -6.91
C SER A 245 -0.53 14.01 -5.51
N GLY A 246 0.53 13.21 -5.35
CA GLY A 246 1.13 12.95 -4.04
C GLY A 246 2.26 11.92 -4.06
N VAL A 247 2.57 11.41 -2.88
CA VAL A 247 3.62 10.40 -2.65
C VAL A 247 3.10 9.27 -1.78
N SER A 248 3.64 8.07 -2.00
CA SER A 248 3.46 6.89 -1.16
C SER A 248 4.83 6.43 -0.68
N LEU A 249 5.22 6.81 0.53
CA LEU A 249 6.57 6.56 1.04
C LEU A 249 6.61 5.52 2.13
N HIS A 250 7.71 4.76 2.16
CA HIS A 250 7.96 3.84 3.27
C HIS A 250 7.95 4.61 4.60
N HIS A 251 7.29 4.06 5.63
CA HIS A 251 7.05 4.74 6.91
C HIS A 251 8.33 5.27 7.53
N ILE A 252 9.44 4.54 7.41
CA ILE A 252 10.72 4.99 7.96
C ILE A 252 11.21 6.32 7.35
N ALA A 253 10.86 6.61 6.10
CA ALA A 253 11.18 7.91 5.48
C ALA A 253 10.45 9.06 6.16
N LEU A 254 9.22 8.80 6.61
CA LEU A 254 8.31 9.79 7.17
C LEU A 254 8.40 9.87 8.71
N SER A 255 8.67 8.76 9.39
CA SER A 255 8.77 8.66 10.84
C SER A 255 10.18 8.99 11.38
N SER A 256 11.12 9.41 10.53
CA SER A 256 12.50 9.77 10.89
C SER A 256 12.61 11.17 11.54
N GLY A 257 11.93 11.35 12.67
CA GLY A 257 11.97 12.57 13.50
C GLY A 257 11.55 13.84 12.77
N ALA A 258 12.08 14.99 13.22
CA ALA A 258 11.71 16.32 12.71
C ALA A 258 11.88 16.47 11.19
N SER A 259 12.86 15.78 10.61
CA SER A 259 13.10 15.82 9.16
C SER A 259 11.99 15.13 8.36
N GLY A 260 11.36 14.10 8.92
CA GLY A 260 10.22 13.40 8.32
C GLY A 260 8.96 14.26 8.40
N GLU A 261 8.68 14.80 9.58
CA GLU A 261 7.57 15.74 9.81
C GLU A 261 7.65 16.96 8.89
N ALA A 262 8.82 17.59 8.77
CA ALA A 262 9.02 18.71 7.87
C ALA A 262 8.71 18.38 6.40
N PHE A 263 8.99 17.14 5.95
CA PHE A 263 8.64 16.70 4.61
C PHE A 263 7.13 16.50 4.44
N ILE A 264 6.43 15.96 5.45
CA ILE A 264 4.96 15.85 5.45
C ILE A 264 4.36 17.25 5.27
N GLN A 265 4.74 18.19 6.14
CA GLN A 265 4.24 19.58 6.07
C GLN A 265 4.58 20.27 4.74
N GLU A 266 5.77 20.04 4.19
CA GLU A 266 6.17 20.54 2.88
C GLU A 266 5.24 20.03 1.76
N ALA A 267 4.93 18.72 1.76
CA ALA A 267 4.02 18.13 0.78
C ALA A 267 2.60 18.68 0.92
N LYS A 268 2.09 18.77 2.16
CA LYS A 268 0.75 19.30 2.45
C LYS A 268 0.61 20.77 2.06
N SER A 269 1.65 21.58 2.27
CA SER A 269 1.68 22.99 1.84
C SER A 269 1.55 23.17 0.32
N GLN A 270 1.91 22.14 -0.45
CA GLN A 270 1.79 22.10 -1.91
C GLN A 270 0.51 21.39 -2.39
N ALA A 271 -0.45 21.13 -1.48
CA ALA A 271 -1.66 20.37 -1.75
C ALA A 271 -1.35 19.00 -2.39
N ARG A 272 -0.42 18.26 -1.78
CA ARG A 272 -0.02 16.91 -2.20
C ARG A 272 -0.42 15.89 -1.16
N TYR A 273 -0.92 14.75 -1.62
CA TYR A 273 -1.24 13.63 -0.75
C TYR A 273 0.02 12.93 -0.22
N VAL A 274 -0.04 12.48 1.02
CA VAL A 274 1.02 11.71 1.68
C VAL A 274 0.44 10.39 2.19
N TYR A 275 0.77 9.30 1.51
CA TYR A 275 0.47 7.93 1.91
C TYR A 275 1.71 7.28 2.51
N SER A 276 1.53 6.30 3.41
CA SER A 276 2.65 5.58 4.00
C SER A 276 2.46 4.07 4.13
N TRP A 277 3.53 3.31 3.88
CA TRP A 277 3.56 1.84 3.87
C TRP A 277 4.84 1.26 4.52
N THR A 278 4.91 -0.01 4.91
CA THR A 278 3.77 -0.79 5.41
C THR A 278 3.69 -0.56 6.91
N ILE A 279 2.54 -0.10 7.40
CA ILE A 279 2.32 0.28 8.81
C ILE A 279 1.59 -0.86 9.50
N ASN A 280 2.35 -1.68 10.23
CA ASN A 280 1.82 -2.94 10.79
C ASN A 280 1.83 -3.02 12.31
N SER A 281 2.49 -2.09 13.01
CA SER A 281 2.49 -2.05 14.46
C SER A 281 1.52 -0.99 14.99
N LEU A 282 0.95 -1.24 16.16
CA LEU A 282 0.05 -0.29 16.81
C LEU A 282 0.73 1.07 17.07
N ASP A 283 2.03 1.08 17.40
CA ASP A 283 2.83 2.29 17.56
C ASP A 283 2.88 3.12 16.26
N LEU A 284 3.15 2.47 15.11
CA LEU A 284 3.18 3.15 13.82
C LEU A 284 1.77 3.59 13.38
N MET A 285 0.73 2.83 13.70
CA MET A 285 -0.66 3.23 13.43
C MET A 285 -1.04 4.47 14.24
N LYS A 286 -0.70 4.52 15.54
CA LYS A 286 -0.90 5.70 16.39
C LYS A 286 -0.10 6.90 15.88
N TRP A 287 1.16 6.70 15.49
CA TRP A 287 1.97 7.74 14.85
C TRP A 287 1.30 8.26 13.57
N ALA A 288 0.82 7.37 12.70
CA ALA A 288 0.17 7.76 11.46
C ALA A 288 -1.11 8.58 11.68
N VAL A 289 -1.90 8.22 12.70
CA VAL A 289 -3.07 8.99 13.16
C VAL A 289 -2.67 10.30 13.83
N ALA A 290 -1.45 10.43 14.35
CA ALA A 290 -0.92 11.68 14.90
C ALA A 290 -0.31 12.59 13.83
N SER A 291 0.03 12.02 12.68
CA SER A 291 0.64 12.72 11.56
C SER A 291 -0.42 13.21 10.57
N ASP A 292 -0.10 14.22 9.77
CA ASP A 292 -0.98 14.74 8.71
C ASP A 292 -0.91 13.86 7.43
N LEU A 293 -1.02 12.53 7.61
CA LEU A 293 -1.06 11.57 6.50
C LEU A 293 -2.46 11.47 5.91
N ASP A 294 -2.54 11.26 4.60
CA ASP A 294 -3.79 11.07 3.87
C ASP A 294 -4.22 9.59 3.83
N GLY A 295 -3.29 8.65 3.98
CA GLY A 295 -3.62 7.23 4.09
C GLY A 295 -2.53 6.33 4.61
N VAL A 296 -2.98 5.23 5.22
CA VAL A 296 -2.17 4.19 5.86
C VAL A 296 -2.33 2.90 5.09
N ILE A 297 -1.23 2.38 4.56
CA ILE A 297 -1.16 1.10 3.86
C ILE A 297 -0.66 0.06 4.86
N THR A 298 -1.51 -0.93 5.16
CA THR A 298 -1.27 -1.91 6.24
C THR A 298 -1.66 -3.31 5.82
N ASP A 299 -0.93 -4.31 6.32
CA ASP A 299 -1.30 -5.73 6.22
C ASP A 299 -2.47 -6.08 7.13
N TYR A 300 -2.82 -5.22 8.10
CA TYR A 300 -3.81 -5.44 9.15
C TYR A 300 -4.89 -4.35 9.16
N PRO A 301 -5.73 -4.26 8.10
CA PRO A 301 -6.77 -3.24 8.00
C PRO A 301 -7.81 -3.31 9.11
N ASP A 302 -8.03 -4.49 9.72
CA ASP A 302 -8.93 -4.67 10.86
C ASP A 302 -8.44 -3.99 12.13
N ILE A 303 -7.15 -4.11 12.43
CA ILE A 303 -6.53 -3.48 13.60
C ILE A 303 -6.59 -1.95 13.44
N TYR A 304 -6.27 -1.45 12.24
CA TYR A 304 -6.34 -0.02 11.97
C TYR A 304 -7.79 0.52 12.02
N ALA A 305 -8.76 -0.24 11.51
CA ALA A 305 -10.18 0.11 11.62
C ALA A 305 -10.66 0.16 13.09
N GLN A 306 -10.25 -0.80 13.92
CA GLN A 306 -10.57 -0.81 15.36
C GLN A 306 -9.95 0.40 16.08
N LEU A 307 -8.68 0.72 15.80
CA LEU A 307 -8.03 1.93 16.33
C LEU A 307 -8.81 3.19 15.94
N ARG A 308 -9.15 3.34 14.66
CA ARG A 308 -9.95 4.46 14.16
C ARG A 308 -11.30 4.54 14.84
N ALA A 309 -12.00 3.42 15.04
CA ALA A 309 -13.30 3.37 15.69
C ALA A 309 -13.24 3.79 17.17
N GLY A 310 -12.22 3.33 17.90
CA GLY A 310 -12.06 3.55 19.35
C GLY A 310 -11.56 4.94 19.75
N LEU A 311 -10.98 5.72 18.83
CA LEU A 311 -10.53 7.09 19.10
C LEU A 311 -11.66 8.11 18.93
N THR A 312 -11.86 8.96 19.95
CA THR A 312 -12.74 10.13 19.90
C THR A 312 -12.03 11.36 19.32
N ASP A 313 -12.79 12.33 18.79
CA ASP A 313 -12.26 13.59 18.25
C ASP A 313 -11.37 14.36 19.24
N ASP A 314 -11.64 14.26 20.54
CA ASP A 314 -10.83 14.89 21.57
C ASP A 314 -9.54 14.14 21.87
N GLN A 315 -9.55 12.80 21.80
CA GLN A 315 -8.32 11.99 21.88
C GLN A 315 -7.41 12.29 20.69
N ILE A 316 -8.00 12.44 19.49
CA ILE A 316 -7.32 12.87 18.28
C ILE A 316 -6.68 14.25 18.49
N LYS A 317 -7.45 15.26 18.90
CA LYS A 317 -6.91 16.61 19.16
C LYS A 317 -5.79 16.64 20.20
N ARG A 318 -5.82 15.75 21.20
CA ARG A 318 -4.73 15.62 22.19
C ARG A 318 -3.49 14.96 21.61
N ILE A 319 -3.65 13.99 20.72
CA ILE A 319 -2.55 13.38 19.97
C ILE A 319 -1.92 14.40 19.02
N TYR A 320 -2.74 15.22 18.35
CA TYR A 320 -2.33 16.31 17.45
C TYR A 320 -1.95 17.62 18.17
N ALA A 321 -2.08 17.72 19.50
CA ALA A 321 -1.81 18.96 20.22
C ALA A 321 -0.31 19.29 20.14
N PRO A 322 0.09 20.42 19.52
CA PRO A 322 1.50 20.71 19.24
C PRO A 322 2.39 20.85 20.48
N ASP A 323 1.80 20.95 21.68
CA ASP A 323 2.44 21.56 22.84
C ASP A 323 2.37 20.74 24.13
N THR A 324 2.32 19.41 24.03
CA THR A 324 2.59 18.57 25.20
C THR A 324 3.71 17.59 24.89
N ALA A 325 4.52 17.32 25.91
CA ALA A 325 5.65 16.39 25.93
C ALA A 325 5.33 14.95 25.43
N ALA A 326 4.11 14.68 24.94
CA ALA A 326 3.72 13.46 24.24
C ALA A 326 4.44 13.28 22.88
N HIS A 327 4.88 14.35 22.21
CA HIS A 327 5.80 14.24 21.07
C HIS A 327 7.20 13.72 21.47
N ALA A 328 7.51 13.71 22.78
CA ALA A 328 8.78 13.26 23.34
C ALA A 328 8.75 11.84 23.93
N PHE A 329 7.64 11.09 23.82
CA PHE A 329 7.49 9.79 24.50
C PHE A 329 7.00 8.64 23.59
N ILE A 330 7.57 8.53 22.40
CA ILE A 330 7.83 7.23 21.75
C ILE A 330 9.31 6.97 22.05
N PRO A 331 9.76 5.83 22.62
CA PRO A 331 11.13 5.64 23.15
C PRO A 331 12.21 6.32 22.29
N TRP A 332 12.56 7.54 22.70
CA TRP A 332 12.94 8.61 21.76
C TRP A 332 14.42 8.59 21.40
N ILE A 333 15.25 7.86 22.15
CA ILE A 333 16.71 7.90 21.96
C ILE A 333 17.24 6.64 21.26
N ASP A 334 16.62 5.46 21.43
CA ASP A 334 17.15 4.22 20.83
C ASP A 334 16.57 3.93 19.42
N ARG A 335 15.33 4.38 19.13
CA ARG A 335 14.73 4.22 17.80
C ARG A 335 15.27 5.21 16.76
N ASN A 336 15.65 6.42 17.15
CA ASN A 336 16.00 7.48 16.18
C ASN A 336 17.35 7.25 15.49
N VAL A 337 18.39 6.80 16.20
CA VAL A 337 19.69 6.55 15.55
C VAL A 337 19.59 5.33 14.64
N LYS A 338 19.07 4.20 15.14
CA LYS A 338 18.89 2.97 14.35
C LYS A 338 17.98 3.18 13.15
N ASN A 339 16.85 3.89 13.30
CA ASN A 339 15.95 4.14 12.17
C ASN A 339 16.53 5.12 11.15
N ILE A 340 17.29 6.13 11.57
CA ILE A 340 17.97 7.04 10.65
C ILE A 340 19.07 6.29 9.86
N PHE A 341 19.91 5.50 10.55
CA PHE A 341 20.92 4.67 9.88
C PHE A 341 20.28 3.64 8.95
N PHE A 342 19.22 2.97 9.41
CA PHE A 342 18.47 2.01 8.61
C PHE A 342 17.78 2.68 7.42
N TYR A 343 17.25 3.90 7.58
CA TYR A 343 16.66 4.68 6.50
C TYR A 343 17.70 4.95 5.41
N TYR A 344 18.86 5.51 5.77
CA TYR A 344 19.91 5.79 4.77
C TYR A 344 20.49 4.50 4.15
N LEU A 345 20.60 3.42 4.92
CA LEU A 345 21.01 2.12 4.40
C LEU A 345 19.97 1.55 3.41
N LEU A 346 18.69 1.60 3.74
CA LEU A 346 17.60 1.16 2.88
C LEU A 346 17.53 2.01 1.61
N GLU A 347 17.68 3.33 1.75
CA GLU A 347 17.74 4.27 0.62
C GLU A 347 18.91 3.90 -0.31
N LEU A 348 20.12 3.66 0.22
CA LEU A 348 21.28 3.23 -0.57
C LEU A 348 21.07 1.86 -1.25
N ILE A 349 20.53 0.87 -0.54
CA ILE A 349 20.25 -0.47 -1.11
C ILE A 349 19.24 -0.36 -2.25
N MET A 350 18.18 0.43 -2.07
CA MET A 350 17.14 0.61 -3.08
C MET A 350 17.66 1.38 -4.29
N LEU A 351 18.44 2.45 -4.09
CA LEU A 351 19.12 3.16 -5.17
C LEU A 351 20.08 2.25 -5.94
N GLY A 352 20.83 1.38 -5.25
CA GLY A 352 21.70 0.38 -5.85
C GLY A 352 20.94 -0.62 -6.72
N LYS A 353 19.81 -1.14 -6.22
CA LYS A 353 18.91 -2.03 -6.99
C LYS A 353 18.30 -1.32 -8.19
N MET A 354 17.90 -0.05 -8.05
CA MET A 354 17.39 0.76 -9.16
C MET A 354 18.46 0.94 -10.25
N MET A 355 19.71 1.22 -9.88
CA MET A 355 20.81 1.30 -10.85
C MET A 355 21.04 -0.04 -11.55
N LEU A 356 21.06 -1.15 -10.83
CA LEU A 356 21.21 -2.49 -11.43
C LEU A 356 20.11 -2.82 -12.44
N LEU A 357 18.85 -2.52 -12.11
CA LEU A 357 17.72 -2.72 -13.02
C LEU A 357 17.85 -1.85 -14.28
N TYR A 358 18.26 -0.59 -14.13
CA TYR A 358 18.50 0.34 -15.23
C TYR A 358 19.63 -0.14 -16.17
N PHE A 359 20.74 -0.64 -15.62
CA PHE A 359 21.83 -1.19 -16.44
C PHE A 359 21.44 -2.49 -17.15
N ASN A 360 20.58 -3.31 -16.54
CA ASN A 360 20.13 -4.57 -17.14
C ASN A 360 19.07 -4.35 -18.23
N SER A 361 18.20 -3.32 -18.12
CA SER A 361 17.25 -2.99 -19.20
C SER A 361 17.96 -2.41 -20.43
N GLY A 362 19.05 -1.65 -20.24
CA GLY A 362 19.87 -1.12 -21.34
C GLY A 362 20.57 -2.17 -22.21
N ARG A 363 20.80 -3.39 -21.68
CA ARG A 363 21.41 -4.51 -22.45
C ARG A 363 20.43 -5.28 -23.33
N LYS A 364 19.11 -5.10 -23.17
CA LYS A 364 18.11 -5.76 -24.03
C LYS A 364 17.90 -5.05 -25.38
N ASN A 365 18.50 -3.88 -25.59
CA ASN A 365 18.37 -3.05 -26.80
C ASN A 365 19.68 -2.94 -27.62
N THR A 366 20.62 -3.87 -27.47
CA THR A 366 21.86 -3.93 -28.28
C THR A 366 22.02 -5.27 -28.97
#